data_AF-A0A358D8P6-F1
#
_entry.id   AF-A0A358D8P6-F1
#
_cell.length_a   1.000
_cell.length_b   1.000
_cell.length_c   1.000
_cell.angle_alpha   90.00
_cell.angle_beta   90.00
_cell.angle_gamma   90.00
#
_symmetry.space_group_name_H-M   'P 1'
#
loop_
_entity.id
_entity.type
_entity.pdbx_description
1 polymer ?
#
loop_
_entity_poly.entity_id
_entity_poly.type
_entity_poly.pdbx_seq_one_letter_code
_entity_poly.pdbx_strand_id
1 'polypeptide(L)'
;MTHPIQLIAYADRLGGTIPALGEVVRDRFAGAFGGVHILPFFTPFDGADAGFDPDDHTTVDPRLGTWDDVRALSDDLDVMVDVIVNHVSARSPQFRDVIQNGDQSRYAEMFLTMGTVFPDGATEADLLRIYRPRPGLPFTPYPWGESTRLVWTTFTAAQVDIDVRSAAGSAYLLSILDALRDAGTRMIRLDAVGYAVKTPGSSSFMTPETFAFIDELTVLAHERGLEVLVEVHSFYRRQIEIAQRVDRVYDFALPPLVLFAAATGDHAPLARWIAERPENAVTVLDTHDGIGIVDVGPDAATGEPGLLDATQLDALVEAIHDATGGQSRAATGAAASNLDIYQVNSTFYDALRRDDRAYLAARAVQLFLPGIHQIYYVGALAGTNDMDLLGRTGVGRDINRHIYSDADVTRDLERPVVAALLELCRFRAGAPGLDGAFQSR
;
A
#
# COMPACT_ATOMS: atom_id res chain seq x y z
N MET A 1 19.35 -6.49 1.69
CA MET A 1 19.18 -5.28 2.52
C MET A 1 20.10 -5.33 3.70
N THR A 2 20.70 -4.18 4.03
CA THR A 2 21.67 -4.04 5.14
C THR A 2 21.00 -3.53 6.42
N HIS A 3 19.77 -3.04 6.35
CA HIS A 3 19.08 -2.42 7.48
C HIS A 3 17.63 -2.93 7.62
N PRO A 4 17.22 -3.36 8.82
CA PRO A 4 15.92 -3.98 9.02
C PRO A 4 14.77 -2.96 9.15
N ILE A 5 15.04 -1.65 9.21
CA ILE A 5 14.01 -0.62 9.45
C ILE A 5 13.99 0.40 8.31
N GLN A 6 12.80 0.63 7.78
CA GLN A 6 12.52 1.52 6.66
C GLN A 6 11.42 2.53 7.05
N LEU A 7 11.51 3.75 6.50
CA LEU A 7 10.44 4.74 6.59
C LEU A 7 9.50 4.59 5.39
N ILE A 8 8.17 4.70 5.57
CA ILE A 8 7.24 4.92 4.46
C ILE A 8 6.83 6.40 4.47
N ALA A 9 7.03 7.12 3.37
CA ALA A 9 6.70 8.54 3.30
C ALA A 9 6.31 9.02 1.91
N TYR A 10 5.43 10.01 1.86
CA TYR A 10 5.26 10.86 0.69
C TYR A 10 6.34 11.94 0.69
N ALA A 11 7.00 12.16 -0.46
CA ALA A 11 8.03 13.18 -0.57
C ALA A 11 7.49 14.61 -0.34
N ASP A 12 6.27 14.91 -0.79
CA ASP A 12 5.64 16.22 -0.62
C ASP A 12 5.15 16.47 0.82
N ARG A 13 4.82 15.40 1.57
CA ARG A 13 4.26 15.51 2.92
C ARG A 13 5.30 15.42 4.04
N LEU A 14 6.50 14.98 3.71
CA LEU A 14 7.65 14.97 4.62
C LEU A 14 8.90 15.45 3.88
N GLY A 15 9.24 16.73 4.05
CA GLY A 15 10.37 17.40 3.41
C GLY A 15 9.98 18.24 2.19
N GLY A 16 8.91 17.89 1.48
CA GLY A 16 8.37 18.65 0.34
C GLY A 16 8.95 18.27 -1.02
N THR A 17 10.09 17.58 -1.06
CA THR A 17 10.76 17.08 -2.27
C THR A 17 11.52 15.79 -1.95
N ILE A 18 11.93 15.02 -2.97
CA ILE A 18 12.73 13.79 -2.79
C ILE A 18 14.06 14.08 -2.08
N PRO A 19 14.85 15.12 -2.46
CA PRO A 19 16.07 15.47 -1.72
C PRO A 19 15.81 15.81 -0.25
N ALA A 20 14.78 16.61 0.03
CA ALA A 20 14.45 17.04 1.39
C ALA A 20 13.94 15.88 2.26
N LEU A 21 13.20 14.92 1.68
CA LEU A 21 12.87 13.66 2.36
C LEU A 21 14.15 12.92 2.78
N GLY A 22 15.13 12.85 1.88
CA GLY A 22 16.45 12.27 2.18
C GLY A 22 17.19 12.98 3.32
N GLU A 23 17.13 14.31 3.37
CA GLU A 23 17.67 15.11 4.48
C GLU A 23 16.97 14.81 5.81
N VAL A 24 15.63 14.69 5.82
CA VAL A 24 14.89 14.28 7.02
C VAL A 24 15.36 12.92 7.52
N VAL A 25 15.48 11.93 6.62
CA VAL A 25 15.91 10.58 7.01
C VAL A 25 17.36 10.56 7.54
N ARG A 26 18.29 11.21 6.83
CA ARG A 26 19.72 11.21 7.20
C ARG A 26 20.02 12.03 8.44
N ASP A 27 19.44 13.22 8.55
CA ASP A 27 19.85 14.20 9.57
C ASP A 27 18.92 14.17 10.78
N ARG A 28 17.60 14.17 10.53
CA ARG A 28 16.59 14.31 11.59
C ARG A 28 16.26 12.96 12.23
N PHE A 29 16.25 11.89 11.44
CA PHE A 29 16.07 10.52 11.89
C PHE A 29 17.36 9.70 11.88
N ALA A 30 18.51 10.37 12.00
CA ALA A 30 19.84 9.76 11.93
C ALA A 30 19.93 8.43 12.70
N GLY A 31 20.31 7.37 11.97
CA GLY A 31 20.53 6.02 12.51
C GLY A 31 19.26 5.21 12.83
N ALA A 32 18.05 5.77 12.68
CA ALA A 32 16.80 5.07 12.94
C ALA A 32 16.32 4.25 11.72
N PHE A 33 16.51 4.79 10.51
CA PHE A 33 16.09 4.17 9.26
C PHE A 33 17.28 3.99 8.33
N GLY A 34 17.40 2.80 7.72
CA GLY A 34 18.40 2.52 6.68
C GLY A 34 17.79 2.35 5.29
N GLY A 35 16.49 2.58 5.16
CA GLY A 35 15.78 2.57 3.89
C GLY A 35 14.53 3.44 3.92
N VAL A 36 13.99 3.71 2.75
CA VAL A 36 12.79 4.52 2.58
C VAL A 36 11.95 3.97 1.43
N HIS A 37 10.68 3.68 1.73
CA HIS A 37 9.63 3.53 0.73
C HIS A 37 9.08 4.92 0.43
N ILE A 38 9.45 5.42 -0.75
CA ILE A 38 8.89 6.67 -1.26
C ILE A 38 7.57 6.31 -1.96
N LEU A 39 6.47 6.78 -1.41
CA LEU A 39 5.15 6.64 -2.02
C LEU A 39 5.10 7.36 -3.38
N PRO A 40 4.14 7.03 -4.27
CA PRO A 40 4.20 7.42 -5.67
C PRO A 40 4.49 8.90 -5.89
N PHE A 41 5.62 9.17 -6.53
CA PHE A 41 6.14 10.51 -6.84
C PHE A 41 6.13 10.80 -8.35
N PHE A 42 5.44 9.96 -9.11
CA PHE A 42 5.31 10.08 -10.56
C PHE A 42 4.37 11.21 -10.95
N THR A 43 4.37 11.60 -12.22
CA THR A 43 3.51 12.69 -12.70
C THR A 43 2.05 12.21 -12.90
N PRO A 44 1.05 12.87 -12.29
CA PRO A 44 1.14 13.80 -11.15
C PRO A 44 1.03 13.08 -9.80
N PHE A 45 1.75 13.57 -8.78
CA PHE A 45 1.69 12.99 -7.43
C PHE A 45 0.40 13.39 -6.67
N ASP A 46 -0.30 14.43 -7.13
CA ASP A 46 -1.49 15.00 -6.52
C ASP A 46 -2.75 14.78 -7.38
N GLY A 47 -2.77 13.63 -8.07
CA GLY A 47 -3.92 13.17 -8.84
C GLY A 47 -5.15 12.80 -8.00
N ALA A 48 -6.05 12.04 -8.59
CA ALA A 48 -7.27 11.56 -7.96
C ALA A 48 -7.01 10.67 -6.74
N ASP A 49 -5.84 10.03 -6.68
CA ASP A 49 -5.48 9.07 -5.64
C ASP A 49 -4.05 9.30 -5.10
N ALA A 50 -3.65 10.56 -4.92
CA ALA A 50 -2.38 10.93 -4.29
C ALA A 50 -1.15 10.19 -4.89
N GLY A 51 -1.10 10.11 -6.23
CA GLY A 51 0.00 9.56 -6.99
C GLY A 51 -0.21 8.12 -7.46
N PHE A 52 -1.25 7.44 -6.98
CA PHE A 52 -1.66 6.11 -7.46
C PHE A 52 -2.41 6.13 -8.80
N ASP A 53 -2.60 7.30 -9.40
CA ASP A 53 -3.17 7.49 -10.73
C ASP A 53 -2.21 8.23 -11.68
N PRO A 54 -1.00 7.72 -11.94
CA PRO A 54 -0.02 8.46 -12.71
C PRO A 54 -0.40 8.51 -14.19
N ASP A 55 -0.19 9.69 -14.77
CA ASP A 55 -0.26 9.90 -16.20
C ASP A 55 0.92 9.18 -16.89
N ASP A 56 2.08 9.13 -16.24
CA ASP A 56 3.28 8.40 -16.68
C ASP A 56 4.16 7.96 -15.49
N HIS A 57 4.22 6.64 -15.24
CA HIS A 57 5.07 6.01 -14.23
C HIS A 57 6.59 6.16 -14.46
N THR A 58 7.01 6.52 -15.67
CA THR A 58 8.44 6.65 -15.99
C THR A 58 8.97 8.06 -15.77
N THR A 59 8.11 8.99 -15.35
CA THR A 59 8.44 10.40 -15.16
C THR A 59 8.18 10.83 -13.72
N VAL A 60 9.24 11.20 -13.00
CA VAL A 60 9.15 11.88 -11.70
C VAL A 60 8.43 13.21 -11.86
N ASP A 61 7.48 13.52 -10.97
CA ASP A 61 6.84 14.83 -10.96
C ASP A 61 7.89 15.92 -10.73
N PRO A 62 8.04 16.90 -11.66
CA PRO A 62 9.11 17.89 -11.59
C PRO A 62 9.00 18.81 -10.37
N ARG A 63 7.85 18.82 -9.66
CA ARG A 63 7.69 19.52 -8.39
C ARG A 63 8.37 18.81 -7.22
N LEU A 64 8.61 17.50 -7.33
CA LEU A 64 9.20 16.67 -6.29
C LEU A 64 10.68 16.37 -6.52
N GLY A 65 11.14 16.40 -7.78
CA GLY A 65 12.54 16.20 -8.13
C GLY A 65 12.72 15.49 -9.47
N THR A 66 13.75 14.67 -9.54
CA THR A 66 14.19 13.93 -10.74
C THR A 66 14.60 12.51 -10.39
N TRP A 67 14.81 11.66 -11.41
CA TRP A 67 15.41 10.33 -11.21
C TRP A 67 16.83 10.39 -10.65
N ASP A 68 17.59 11.46 -10.90
CA ASP A 68 18.92 11.64 -10.31
C ASP A 68 18.85 11.88 -8.80
N ASP A 69 17.77 12.50 -8.30
CA ASP A 69 17.55 12.65 -6.87
C ASP A 69 17.22 11.31 -6.21
N VAL A 70 16.45 10.44 -6.88
CA VAL A 70 16.20 9.06 -6.43
C VAL A 70 17.50 8.26 -6.41
N ARG A 71 18.34 8.40 -7.45
CA ARG A 71 19.66 7.78 -7.54
C ARG A 71 20.56 8.22 -6.39
N ALA A 72 20.66 9.52 -6.15
CA ALA A 72 21.45 10.06 -5.05
C ALA A 72 20.96 9.58 -3.67
N LEU A 73 19.65 9.36 -3.50
CA LEU A 73 19.10 8.79 -2.28
C LEU A 73 19.49 7.31 -2.10
N SER A 74 19.54 6.55 -3.20
CA SER A 74 19.86 5.11 -3.20
C SER A 74 21.32 4.79 -2.87
N ASP A 75 22.22 5.78 -2.98
CA ASP A 75 23.64 5.62 -2.61
C ASP A 75 23.79 5.33 -1.11
N ASP A 76 22.92 5.90 -0.28
CA ASP A 76 22.99 5.80 1.19
C ASP A 76 21.86 4.94 1.80
N LEU A 77 20.70 4.84 1.14
CA LEU A 77 19.50 4.20 1.68
C LEU A 77 19.00 3.06 0.79
N ASP A 78 18.43 2.03 1.41
CA ASP A 78 17.62 1.03 0.71
C ASP A 78 16.31 1.68 0.24
N VAL A 79 16.24 2.09 -1.03
CA VAL A 79 15.04 2.73 -1.61
C VAL A 79 14.05 1.68 -2.11
N MET A 80 12.79 1.84 -1.70
CA MET A 80 11.61 1.14 -2.22
C MET A 80 10.69 2.11 -2.96
N VAL A 81 10.12 1.65 -4.08
CA VAL A 81 9.14 2.43 -4.87
C VAL A 81 7.99 1.52 -5.33
N ASP A 82 6.80 2.09 -5.46
CA ASP A 82 5.65 1.41 -6.03
C ASP A 82 5.78 1.16 -7.54
N VAL A 83 5.31 0.00 -7.96
CA VAL A 83 4.99 -0.33 -9.35
C VAL A 83 3.48 -0.60 -9.38
N ILE A 84 2.71 0.37 -9.87
CA ILE A 84 1.25 0.26 -10.00
C ILE A 84 0.96 -0.51 -11.29
N VAL A 85 0.92 -1.84 -11.13
CA VAL A 85 0.82 -2.77 -12.27
C VAL A 85 -0.58 -2.82 -12.89
N ASN A 86 -1.60 -2.42 -12.13
CA ASN A 86 -2.99 -2.67 -12.50
C ASN A 86 -3.55 -1.64 -13.48
N HIS A 87 -3.15 -0.37 -13.36
CA HIS A 87 -3.85 0.73 -14.01
C HIS A 87 -2.94 1.95 -14.24
N VAL A 88 -3.42 2.87 -15.08
CA VAL A 88 -2.82 4.21 -15.30
C VAL A 88 -3.93 5.27 -15.26
N SER A 89 -3.55 6.54 -15.26
CA SER A 89 -4.53 7.63 -15.38
C SER A 89 -5.30 7.60 -16.69
N ALA A 90 -6.58 7.96 -16.65
CA ALA A 90 -7.38 8.28 -17.83
C ALA A 90 -6.84 9.52 -18.59
N ARG A 91 -5.91 10.27 -17.99
CA ARG A 91 -5.19 11.37 -18.66
C ARG A 91 -3.87 10.93 -19.30
N SER A 92 -3.45 9.67 -19.12
CA SER A 92 -2.21 9.15 -19.68
C SER A 92 -2.13 9.37 -21.20
N PRO A 93 -0.95 9.67 -21.75
CA PRO A 93 -0.77 9.83 -23.20
C PRO A 93 -1.29 8.63 -24.01
N GLN A 94 -1.09 7.43 -23.49
CA GLN A 94 -1.52 6.16 -24.06
C GLN A 94 -3.05 6.09 -24.16
N PHE A 95 -3.76 6.39 -23.06
CA PHE A 95 -5.22 6.32 -23.07
C PHE A 95 -5.86 7.44 -23.88
N ARG A 96 -5.27 8.64 -23.87
CA ARG A 96 -5.72 9.76 -24.71
C ARG A 96 -5.62 9.44 -26.20
N ASP A 97 -4.56 8.75 -26.62
CA ASP A 97 -4.41 8.28 -28.00
C ASP A 97 -5.50 7.28 -28.37
N VAL A 98 -5.88 6.39 -27.45
CA VAL A 98 -6.98 5.43 -27.62
C VAL A 98 -8.34 6.12 -27.68
N ILE A 99 -8.61 7.12 -26.83
CA ILE A 99 -9.82 7.93 -26.90
C ILE A 99 -9.96 8.56 -28.29
N GLN A 100 -8.86 9.07 -28.84
CA GLN A 100 -8.86 9.75 -30.14
C GLN A 100 -8.97 8.79 -31.33
N ASN A 101 -8.23 7.67 -31.30
CA ASN A 101 -8.03 6.80 -32.47
C ASN A 101 -8.75 5.44 -32.38
N GLY A 102 -9.34 5.11 -31.23
CA GLY A 102 -10.01 3.84 -30.97
C GLY A 102 -9.10 2.65 -31.28
N ASP A 103 -9.64 1.66 -32.00
CA ASP A 103 -8.93 0.43 -32.39
C ASP A 103 -7.74 0.68 -33.34
N GLN A 104 -7.59 1.87 -33.91
CA GLN A 104 -6.42 2.25 -34.73
C GLN A 104 -5.24 2.76 -33.88
N SER A 105 -5.44 2.97 -32.58
CA SER A 105 -4.36 3.32 -31.67
C SER A 105 -3.39 2.14 -31.50
N ARG A 106 -2.09 2.43 -31.52
CA ARG A 106 -1.05 1.44 -31.14
C ARG A 106 -1.15 0.98 -29.69
N TYR A 107 -1.94 1.68 -28.86
CA TYR A 107 -2.16 1.38 -27.45
C TYR A 107 -3.55 0.77 -27.20
N ALA A 108 -4.36 0.49 -28.24
CA ALA A 108 -5.72 -0.04 -28.06
C ALA A 108 -5.74 -1.34 -27.23
N GLU A 109 -4.80 -2.25 -27.50
CA GLU A 109 -4.65 -3.52 -26.77
C GLU A 109 -4.12 -3.33 -25.34
N MET A 110 -3.56 -2.16 -25.00
CA MET A 110 -3.05 -1.89 -23.66
C MET A 110 -4.16 -1.78 -22.62
N PHE A 111 -5.41 -1.49 -23.02
CA PHE A 111 -6.49 -1.19 -22.07
C PHE A 111 -7.59 -2.25 -22.10
N LEU A 112 -8.03 -2.65 -20.90
CA LEU A 112 -9.09 -3.62 -20.76
C LEU A 112 -10.46 -2.97 -20.97
N THR A 113 -11.32 -3.63 -21.73
CA THR A 113 -12.73 -3.29 -21.87
C THR A 113 -13.58 -4.51 -21.54
N MET A 114 -14.88 -4.31 -21.30
CA MET A 114 -15.81 -5.42 -21.15
C MET A 114 -15.73 -6.38 -22.34
N GLY A 115 -15.54 -5.87 -23.57
CA GLY A 115 -15.46 -6.69 -24.78
C GLY A 115 -14.13 -7.44 -24.95
N THR A 116 -13.03 -6.93 -24.39
CA THR A 116 -11.74 -7.68 -24.44
C THR A 116 -11.72 -8.81 -23.42
N VAL A 117 -12.29 -8.59 -22.23
CA VAL A 117 -12.38 -9.63 -21.19
C VAL A 117 -13.49 -10.64 -21.52
N PHE A 118 -14.64 -10.18 -22.03
CA PHE A 118 -15.80 -11.02 -22.34
C PHE A 118 -16.17 -10.91 -23.84
N PRO A 119 -15.37 -11.51 -24.75
CA PRO A 119 -15.58 -11.37 -26.20
C PRO A 119 -16.90 -11.98 -26.68
N ASP A 120 -17.39 -13.03 -26.00
CA ASP A 120 -18.66 -13.69 -26.29
C ASP A 120 -19.84 -13.10 -25.48
N GLY A 121 -19.61 -11.99 -24.77
CA GLY A 121 -20.53 -11.39 -23.80
C GLY A 121 -20.38 -11.95 -22.39
N ALA A 122 -21.01 -11.28 -21.42
CA ALA A 122 -21.02 -11.66 -20.01
C ALA A 122 -22.46 -11.83 -19.51
N THR A 123 -22.70 -12.84 -18.69
CA THR A 123 -23.97 -12.99 -17.97
C THR A 123 -23.97 -12.18 -16.68
N GLU A 124 -25.14 -11.98 -16.07
CA GLU A 124 -25.24 -11.35 -14.74
C GLU A 124 -24.41 -12.11 -13.69
N ALA A 125 -24.38 -13.45 -13.78
CA ALA A 125 -23.59 -14.28 -12.87
C ALA A 125 -22.08 -14.05 -13.03
N ASP A 126 -21.59 -13.80 -14.25
CA ASP A 126 -20.18 -13.49 -14.48
C ASP A 126 -19.80 -12.14 -13.87
N LEU A 127 -20.65 -11.12 -14.06
CA LEU A 127 -20.41 -9.77 -13.57
C LEU A 127 -20.49 -9.69 -12.03
N LEU A 128 -21.38 -10.45 -11.40
CA LEU A 128 -21.53 -10.49 -9.94
C LEU A 128 -20.43 -11.27 -9.22
N ARG A 129 -19.67 -12.12 -9.93
CA ARG A 129 -18.52 -12.84 -9.35
C ARG A 129 -17.30 -11.97 -9.15
N ILE A 130 -17.15 -10.92 -9.94
CA ILE A 130 -15.97 -10.04 -9.89
C ILE A 130 -15.84 -9.45 -8.49
N TYR A 131 -14.66 -9.63 -7.89
CA TYR A 131 -14.32 -9.03 -6.60
C TYR A 131 -14.12 -7.52 -6.75
N ARG A 132 -14.57 -6.74 -5.76
CA ARG A 132 -14.63 -5.27 -5.89
C ARG A 132 -14.25 -4.55 -4.60
N PRO A 133 -13.32 -3.56 -4.66
CA PRO A 133 -13.01 -2.64 -3.56
C PRO A 133 -14.19 -1.73 -3.21
N ARG A 134 -14.99 -1.37 -4.22
CA ARG A 134 -16.07 -0.38 -4.15
C ARG A 134 -17.44 -0.91 -4.62
N PRO A 135 -18.54 -0.21 -4.28
CA PRO A 135 -19.85 -0.48 -4.87
C PRO A 135 -19.88 -0.23 -6.40
N GLY A 136 -20.75 -0.96 -7.11
CA GLY A 136 -20.94 -0.80 -8.57
C GLY A 136 -20.06 -1.71 -9.43
N LEU A 137 -20.37 -1.87 -10.72
CA LEU A 137 -19.54 -2.70 -11.62
C LEU A 137 -18.20 -1.99 -11.93
N PRO A 138 -17.11 -2.73 -12.24
CA PRO A 138 -15.80 -2.15 -12.51
C PRO A 138 -15.70 -1.61 -13.95
N PHE A 139 -16.72 -0.92 -14.44
CA PHE A 139 -16.76 -0.40 -15.81
C PHE A 139 -17.17 1.07 -15.84
N THR A 140 -16.44 1.85 -16.64
CA THR A 140 -16.77 3.25 -16.92
C THR A 140 -16.92 3.45 -18.44
N PRO A 141 -17.98 4.11 -18.92
CA PRO A 141 -18.11 4.42 -20.34
C PRO A 141 -17.12 5.51 -20.76
N TYR A 142 -16.31 5.22 -21.77
CA TYR A 142 -15.37 6.17 -22.38
C TYR A 142 -15.54 6.23 -23.90
N PRO A 143 -15.25 7.38 -24.53
CA PRO A 143 -15.10 7.45 -25.97
C PRO A 143 -13.93 6.56 -26.41
N TRP A 144 -14.08 5.95 -27.59
CA TRP A 144 -13.14 5.00 -28.17
C TRP A 144 -13.14 5.18 -29.69
N GLY A 145 -12.44 6.21 -30.16
CA GLY A 145 -12.57 6.74 -31.52
C GLY A 145 -13.99 7.23 -31.78
N GLU A 146 -14.64 6.69 -32.80
CA GLU A 146 -16.04 7.02 -33.16
C GLU A 146 -17.10 6.25 -32.33
N SER A 147 -16.67 5.40 -31.40
CA SER A 147 -17.56 4.56 -30.60
C SER A 147 -17.46 4.85 -29.10
N THR A 148 -18.29 4.20 -28.31
CA THR A 148 -18.18 4.17 -26.83
C THR A 148 -17.87 2.75 -26.39
N ARG A 149 -16.97 2.60 -25.42
CA ARG A 149 -16.63 1.31 -24.78
C ARG A 149 -16.81 1.40 -23.28
N LEU A 150 -17.17 0.27 -22.67
CA LEU A 150 -17.10 0.06 -21.23
C LEU A 150 -15.67 -0.34 -20.89
N VAL A 151 -14.86 0.62 -20.43
CA VAL A 151 -13.46 0.41 -20.05
C VAL A 151 -13.42 -0.09 -18.61
N TRP A 152 -12.53 -1.05 -18.33
CA TRP A 152 -12.36 -1.61 -17.00
C TRP A 152 -11.71 -0.57 -16.07
N THR A 153 -12.34 -0.33 -14.92
CA THR A 153 -11.91 0.64 -13.91
C THR A 153 -12.16 0.06 -12.53
N THR A 154 -11.18 -0.65 -11.97
CA THR A 154 -11.29 -1.36 -10.69
C THR A 154 -11.53 -0.39 -9.53
N PHE A 155 -10.75 0.70 -9.49
CA PHE A 155 -10.73 1.67 -8.39
C PHE A 155 -11.57 2.92 -8.67
N THR A 156 -11.03 3.98 -9.27
CA THR A 156 -11.81 5.15 -9.68
C THR A 156 -12.05 5.15 -11.19
N ALA A 157 -12.99 5.99 -11.66
CA ALA A 157 -13.13 6.23 -13.10
C ALA A 157 -11.87 6.84 -13.73
N ALA A 158 -11.04 7.52 -12.93
CA ALA A 158 -9.78 8.12 -13.39
C ALA A 158 -8.65 7.10 -13.53
N GLN A 159 -8.80 5.89 -12.98
CA GLN A 159 -7.82 4.81 -13.04
C GLN A 159 -8.32 3.75 -14.03
N VAL A 160 -7.72 3.71 -15.22
CA VAL A 160 -8.06 2.77 -16.29
C VAL A 160 -7.13 1.56 -16.25
N ASP A 161 -7.72 0.37 -16.13
CA ASP A 161 -6.97 -0.87 -15.98
C ASP A 161 -6.28 -1.26 -17.29
N ILE A 162 -5.01 -1.65 -17.17
CA ILE A 162 -4.21 -2.10 -18.31
C ILE A 162 -4.31 -3.62 -18.48
N ASP A 163 -4.19 -4.07 -19.72
CA ASP A 163 -3.99 -5.48 -20.05
C ASP A 163 -2.50 -5.81 -19.91
N VAL A 164 -2.12 -6.36 -18.75
CA VAL A 164 -0.74 -6.76 -18.43
C VAL A 164 -0.20 -7.89 -19.32
N ARG A 165 -1.08 -8.59 -20.05
CA ARG A 165 -0.70 -9.67 -20.99
C ARG A 165 -0.54 -9.16 -22.42
N SER A 166 -1.04 -7.98 -22.74
CA SER A 166 -0.81 -7.35 -24.05
C SER A 166 0.66 -6.97 -24.23
N ALA A 167 1.14 -6.93 -25.47
CA ALA A 167 2.51 -6.51 -25.76
C ALA A 167 2.78 -5.06 -25.30
N ALA A 168 1.79 -4.18 -25.45
CA ALA A 168 1.89 -2.79 -25.03
C ALA A 168 1.89 -2.63 -23.50
N GLY A 169 1.04 -3.36 -22.77
CA GLY A 169 1.00 -3.36 -21.31
C GLY A 169 2.26 -3.96 -20.70
N SER A 170 2.73 -5.09 -21.21
CA SER A 170 3.99 -5.70 -20.78
C SER A 170 5.19 -4.76 -21.01
N ALA A 171 5.30 -4.16 -22.21
CA ALA A 171 6.36 -3.19 -22.50
C ALA A 171 6.30 -1.97 -21.56
N TYR A 172 5.10 -1.52 -21.20
CA TYR A 172 4.92 -0.44 -20.24
C TYR A 172 5.48 -0.81 -18.86
N LEU A 173 5.07 -1.97 -18.31
CA LEU A 173 5.57 -2.44 -17.01
C LEU A 173 7.09 -2.62 -17.00
N LEU A 174 7.65 -3.20 -18.06
CA LEU A 174 9.11 -3.37 -18.18
C LEU A 174 9.84 -2.03 -18.19
N SER A 175 9.28 -1.00 -18.83
CA SER A 175 9.89 0.34 -18.82
C SER A 175 9.93 0.97 -17.44
N ILE A 176 8.95 0.67 -16.58
CA ILE A 176 8.94 1.12 -15.17
C ILE A 176 10.05 0.41 -14.40
N LEU A 177 10.15 -0.92 -14.53
CA LEU A 177 11.21 -1.68 -13.87
C LEU A 177 12.61 -1.24 -14.32
N ASP A 178 12.76 -0.91 -15.61
CA ASP A 178 14.01 -0.39 -16.16
C ASP A 178 14.39 0.96 -15.57
N ALA A 179 13.44 1.91 -15.49
CA ALA A 179 13.65 3.22 -14.88
C ALA A 179 14.02 3.10 -13.39
N LEU A 180 13.34 2.22 -12.65
CA LEU A 180 13.60 2.00 -11.22
C LEU A 180 14.97 1.38 -10.97
N ARG A 181 15.37 0.37 -11.75
CA ARG A 181 16.73 -0.18 -11.74
C ARG A 181 17.74 0.91 -12.01
N ASP A 182 17.53 1.70 -13.07
CA ASP A 182 18.48 2.73 -13.47
C ASP A 182 18.62 3.80 -12.39
N ALA A 183 17.59 4.04 -11.58
CA ALA A 183 17.61 4.94 -10.43
C ALA A 183 18.19 4.32 -9.15
N GLY A 184 18.70 3.09 -9.16
CA GLY A 184 19.33 2.46 -7.99
C GLY A 184 18.34 1.92 -6.94
N THR A 185 17.04 1.88 -7.25
CA THR A 185 16.03 1.24 -6.40
C THR A 185 16.42 -0.20 -6.09
N ARG A 186 16.22 -0.66 -4.85
CA ARG A 186 16.56 -2.03 -4.43
C ARG A 186 15.34 -2.92 -4.28
N MET A 187 14.18 -2.33 -3.98
CA MET A 187 12.95 -3.06 -3.74
C MET A 187 11.78 -2.37 -4.43
N ILE A 188 10.83 -3.15 -4.94
CA ILE A 188 9.60 -2.65 -5.51
C ILE A 188 8.40 -3.17 -4.73
N ARG A 189 7.39 -2.32 -4.54
CA ARG A 189 6.07 -2.72 -4.05
C ARG A 189 5.14 -2.88 -5.24
N LEU A 190 4.60 -4.08 -5.46
CA LEU A 190 3.59 -4.31 -6.48
C LEU A 190 2.22 -3.91 -5.92
N ASP A 191 1.78 -2.72 -6.31
CA ASP A 191 0.51 -2.15 -5.89
C ASP A 191 -0.66 -2.80 -6.63
N ALA A 192 -1.73 -3.15 -5.88
CA ALA A 192 -2.96 -3.70 -6.42
C ALA A 192 -2.76 -4.93 -7.32
N VAL A 193 -1.67 -5.68 -7.14
CA VAL A 193 -1.27 -6.78 -8.03
C VAL A 193 -2.30 -7.91 -8.05
N GLY A 194 -3.04 -8.08 -6.95
CA GLY A 194 -4.14 -9.04 -6.86
C GLY A 194 -5.25 -8.81 -7.90
N TYR A 195 -5.36 -7.61 -8.47
CA TYR A 195 -6.34 -7.26 -9.49
C TYR A 195 -5.80 -7.27 -10.92
N ALA A 196 -4.48 -7.45 -11.11
CA ALA A 196 -3.81 -7.17 -12.39
C ALA A 196 -4.35 -8.03 -13.55
N VAL A 197 -4.75 -9.28 -13.29
CA VAL A 197 -5.22 -10.21 -14.32
C VAL A 197 -6.74 -10.42 -14.22
N LYS A 198 -7.44 -10.16 -15.33
CA LYS A 198 -8.90 -10.32 -15.43
C LYS A 198 -9.21 -11.66 -16.09
N THR A 199 -9.67 -12.62 -15.29
CA THR A 199 -10.00 -13.97 -15.76
C THR A 199 -11.52 -14.14 -15.83
N PRO A 200 -12.11 -14.31 -17.04
CA PRO A 200 -13.55 -14.52 -17.20
C PRO A 200 -14.08 -15.71 -16.40
N GLY A 201 -15.27 -15.56 -15.82
CA GLY A 201 -15.93 -16.61 -15.02
C GLY A 201 -15.40 -16.78 -13.59
N SER A 202 -14.40 -15.99 -13.18
CA SER A 202 -13.78 -15.99 -11.85
C SER A 202 -14.04 -14.69 -11.07
N SER A 203 -13.43 -14.56 -9.89
CA SER A 203 -13.40 -13.29 -9.13
C SER A 203 -12.55 -12.21 -9.78
N SER A 204 -11.64 -12.55 -10.70
CA SER A 204 -10.58 -11.65 -11.20
C SER A 204 -9.75 -11.00 -10.08
N PHE A 205 -9.65 -11.70 -8.94
CA PHE A 205 -8.84 -11.29 -7.80
C PHE A 205 -8.10 -12.51 -7.24
N MET A 206 -6.77 -12.43 -7.20
CA MET A 206 -5.88 -13.51 -6.72
C MET A 206 -6.21 -14.87 -7.35
N THR A 207 -6.46 -14.90 -8.66
CA THR A 207 -6.73 -16.13 -9.42
C THR A 207 -5.43 -16.86 -9.76
N PRO A 208 -5.45 -18.15 -10.14
CA PRO A 208 -4.25 -18.85 -10.62
C PRO A 208 -3.47 -18.11 -11.71
N GLU A 209 -4.15 -17.40 -12.62
CA GLU A 209 -3.52 -16.58 -13.66
C GLU A 209 -2.85 -15.32 -13.10
N THR A 210 -3.39 -14.77 -12.01
CA THR A 210 -2.79 -13.66 -11.25
C THR A 210 -1.51 -14.13 -10.56
N PHE A 211 -1.54 -15.31 -9.92
CA PHE A 211 -0.35 -15.91 -9.34
C PHE A 211 0.74 -16.16 -10.39
N ALA A 212 0.37 -16.69 -11.57
CA ALA A 212 1.33 -16.88 -12.66
C ALA A 212 1.92 -15.56 -13.17
N PHE A 213 1.14 -14.47 -13.19
CA PHE A 213 1.64 -13.14 -13.51
C PHE A 213 2.62 -12.61 -12.45
N ILE A 214 2.31 -12.81 -11.16
CA ILE A 214 3.20 -12.42 -10.06
C ILE A 214 4.54 -13.17 -10.16
N ASP A 215 4.50 -14.49 -10.41
CA ASP A 215 5.71 -15.30 -10.57
C ASP A 215 6.58 -14.76 -11.74
N GLU A 216 5.96 -14.46 -12.89
CA GLU A 216 6.64 -13.91 -14.07
C GLU A 216 7.24 -12.53 -13.81
N LEU A 217 6.46 -11.61 -13.23
CA LEU A 217 6.93 -10.26 -12.93
C LEU A 217 8.04 -10.26 -11.89
N THR A 218 7.99 -11.21 -10.94
CA THR A 218 9.05 -11.40 -9.94
C THR A 218 10.37 -11.81 -10.58
N VAL A 219 10.34 -12.76 -11.53
CA VAL A 219 11.54 -13.11 -12.31
C VAL A 219 12.09 -11.90 -13.07
N LEU A 220 11.23 -11.13 -13.74
CA LEU A 220 11.63 -9.95 -14.49
C LEU A 220 12.22 -8.83 -13.60
N ALA A 221 11.73 -8.71 -12.37
CA ALA A 221 12.29 -7.81 -11.35
C ALA A 221 13.66 -8.30 -10.87
N HIS A 222 13.82 -9.60 -10.61
CA HIS A 222 15.09 -10.21 -10.20
C HIS A 222 16.18 -10.07 -11.25
N GLU A 223 15.85 -10.21 -12.53
CA GLU A 223 16.78 -9.95 -13.66
C GLU A 223 17.33 -8.51 -13.65
N ARG A 224 16.64 -7.60 -12.96
CA ARG A 224 17.02 -6.19 -12.78
C ARG A 224 17.61 -5.91 -11.39
N GLY A 225 17.79 -6.94 -10.56
CA GLY A 225 18.29 -6.81 -9.19
C GLY A 225 17.30 -6.18 -8.21
N LEU A 226 16.00 -6.21 -8.51
CA LEU A 226 14.94 -5.65 -7.68
C LEU A 226 14.28 -6.75 -6.84
N GLU A 227 14.22 -6.56 -5.53
CA GLU A 227 13.43 -7.41 -4.62
C GLU A 227 11.95 -7.04 -4.69
N VAL A 228 11.04 -8.01 -4.61
CA VAL A 228 9.60 -7.83 -4.79
C VAL A 228 8.84 -7.97 -3.48
N LEU A 229 8.12 -6.91 -3.12
CA LEU A 229 7.09 -6.90 -2.09
C LEU A 229 5.72 -6.85 -2.77
N VAL A 230 4.84 -7.79 -2.45
CA VAL A 230 3.44 -7.73 -2.90
C VAL A 230 2.54 -7.11 -1.86
N GLU A 231 1.66 -6.22 -2.30
CA GLU A 231 0.53 -5.77 -1.51
C GLU A 231 -0.72 -6.58 -1.87
N VAL A 232 -1.25 -7.26 -0.85
CA VAL A 232 -2.46 -8.07 -0.95
C VAL A 232 -3.21 -7.97 0.36
N HIS A 233 -4.35 -7.25 0.36
CA HIS A 233 -5.32 -7.29 1.44
C HIS A 233 -6.29 -8.45 1.22
N SER A 234 -6.21 -9.48 2.05
CA SER A 234 -6.99 -10.71 1.87
C SER A 234 -7.04 -11.55 3.14
N PHE A 235 -7.83 -12.63 3.10
CA PHE A 235 -7.81 -13.66 4.14
C PHE A 235 -6.39 -14.15 4.43
N TYR A 236 -5.97 -14.11 5.71
CA TYR A 236 -4.59 -14.32 6.16
C TYR A 236 -3.88 -15.55 5.56
N ARG A 237 -4.58 -16.65 5.29
CA ARG A 237 -3.98 -17.86 4.68
C ARG A 237 -3.53 -17.65 3.23
N ARG A 238 -4.23 -16.79 2.48
CA ARG A 238 -3.78 -16.40 1.13
C ARG A 238 -2.45 -15.64 1.22
N GLN A 239 -2.26 -14.85 2.28
CA GLN A 239 -0.99 -14.18 2.56
C GLN A 239 0.13 -15.20 2.84
N ILE A 240 -0.16 -16.27 3.59
CA ILE A 240 0.78 -17.37 3.82
C ILE A 240 1.14 -18.10 2.51
N GLU A 241 0.16 -18.31 1.63
CA GLU A 241 0.37 -18.96 0.34
C GLU A 241 1.25 -18.11 -0.59
N ILE A 242 0.92 -16.82 -0.78
CA ILE A 242 1.67 -15.95 -1.68
C ILE A 242 3.09 -15.69 -1.17
N ALA A 243 3.31 -15.70 0.15
CA ALA A 243 4.64 -15.55 0.75
C ALA A 243 5.65 -16.62 0.31
N GLN A 244 5.19 -17.77 -0.19
CA GLN A 244 6.05 -18.85 -0.70
C GLN A 244 6.57 -18.58 -2.12
N ARG A 245 6.09 -17.53 -2.78
CA ARG A 245 6.29 -17.28 -4.23
C ARG A 245 7.02 -15.98 -4.54
N VAL A 246 7.06 -15.07 -3.58
CA VAL A 246 7.68 -13.74 -3.72
C VAL A 246 8.71 -13.52 -2.64
N ASP A 247 9.55 -12.49 -2.80
CA ASP A 247 10.57 -12.20 -1.79
C ASP A 247 9.93 -11.76 -0.48
N ARG A 248 8.92 -10.87 -0.56
CA ARG A 248 8.26 -10.29 0.62
C ARG A 248 6.76 -10.18 0.50
N VAL A 249 6.11 -10.28 1.66
CA VAL A 249 4.69 -9.97 1.87
C VAL A 249 4.52 -8.97 3.00
N TYR A 250 3.50 -8.13 2.94
CA TYR A 250 3.10 -7.36 4.11
C TYR A 250 2.52 -8.24 5.21
N ASP A 251 2.82 -7.88 6.46
CA ASP A 251 2.14 -8.41 7.65
C ASP A 251 0.94 -7.52 8.02
N PHE A 252 -0.13 -7.60 7.23
CA PHE A 252 -1.35 -6.82 7.47
C PHE A 252 -2.23 -7.37 8.58
N ALA A 253 -1.99 -8.60 9.04
CA ALA A 253 -2.67 -9.14 10.21
C ALA A 253 -2.14 -8.53 11.52
N LEU A 254 -0.86 -8.15 11.59
CA LEU A 254 -0.26 -7.58 12.79
C LEU A 254 -0.97 -6.32 13.33
N PRO A 255 -1.24 -5.26 12.54
CA PRO A 255 -1.86 -4.04 13.05
C PRO A 255 -3.19 -4.25 13.81
N PRO A 256 -4.22 -4.88 13.21
CA PRO A 256 -5.49 -5.07 13.91
C PRO A 256 -5.38 -6.02 15.11
N LEU A 257 -4.47 -7.01 15.10
CA LEU A 257 -4.26 -7.89 16.26
C LEU A 257 -3.59 -7.18 17.42
N VAL A 258 -2.64 -6.29 17.15
CA VAL A 258 -2.01 -5.45 18.18
C VAL A 258 -3.03 -4.49 18.79
N LEU A 259 -3.88 -3.87 17.98
CA LEU A 259 -4.96 -3.02 18.47
C LEU A 259 -5.99 -3.81 19.27
N PHE A 260 -6.36 -5.02 18.82
CA PHE A 260 -7.27 -5.91 19.54
C PHE A 260 -6.71 -6.30 20.91
N ALA A 261 -5.44 -6.70 20.97
CA ALA A 261 -4.78 -7.04 22.22
C ALA A 261 -4.69 -5.83 23.18
N ALA A 262 -4.40 -4.64 22.65
CA ALA A 262 -4.37 -3.41 23.44
C ALA A 262 -5.76 -3.00 23.96
N ALA A 263 -6.81 -3.17 23.17
CA ALA A 263 -8.17 -2.79 23.53
C ALA A 263 -8.83 -3.75 24.53
N THR A 264 -8.53 -5.05 24.41
CA THR A 264 -9.26 -6.11 25.14
C THR A 264 -8.41 -6.80 26.23
N GLY A 265 -7.08 -6.72 26.14
CA GLY A 265 -6.16 -7.54 26.93
C GLY A 265 -6.03 -8.99 26.46
N ASP A 266 -6.80 -9.41 25.44
CA ASP A 266 -6.70 -10.75 24.85
C ASP A 266 -5.60 -10.80 23.79
N HIS A 267 -4.52 -11.50 24.13
CA HIS A 267 -3.34 -11.68 23.28
C HIS A 267 -3.36 -13.01 22.52
N ALA A 268 -4.35 -13.88 22.73
CA ALA A 268 -4.38 -15.20 22.11
C ALA A 268 -4.42 -15.15 20.57
N PRO A 269 -5.21 -14.26 19.93
CA PRO A 269 -5.17 -14.11 18.47
C PRO A 269 -3.81 -13.68 17.93
N LEU A 270 -3.16 -12.71 18.60
CA LEU A 270 -1.82 -12.24 18.23
C LEU A 270 -0.77 -13.35 18.40
N ALA A 271 -0.79 -14.07 19.52
CA ALA A 271 0.13 -15.18 19.78
C ALA A 271 -0.03 -16.31 18.74
N ARG A 272 -1.26 -16.63 18.35
CA ARG A 272 -1.53 -17.58 17.26
C ARG A 272 -0.93 -17.11 15.94
N TRP A 273 -1.15 -15.85 15.56
CA TRP A 273 -0.60 -15.31 14.31
C TRP A 273 0.93 -15.36 14.31
N ILE A 274 1.58 -14.96 15.40
CA ILE A 274 3.05 -15.00 15.52
C ILE A 274 3.61 -16.41 15.29
N ALA A 275 2.86 -17.46 15.64
CA ALA A 275 3.28 -18.84 15.46
C ALA A 275 3.13 -19.37 14.02
N GLU A 276 2.35 -18.72 13.15
CA GLU A 276 2.03 -19.21 11.79
C GLU A 276 2.40 -18.24 10.67
N ARG A 277 2.68 -16.98 10.99
CA ARG A 277 3.00 -15.92 10.02
C ARG A 277 4.24 -16.24 9.18
N PRO A 278 4.30 -15.75 7.92
CA PRO A 278 5.53 -15.84 7.12
C PRO A 278 6.69 -15.05 7.73
N GLU A 279 7.90 -15.61 7.69
CA GLU A 279 9.11 -14.92 8.19
C GLU A 279 9.66 -13.88 7.19
N ASN A 280 9.39 -14.05 5.89
CA ASN A 280 9.77 -13.11 4.84
C ASN A 280 8.81 -11.90 4.76
N ALA A 281 8.42 -11.38 5.91
CA ALA A 281 7.44 -10.31 6.01
C ALA A 281 8.09 -8.92 6.02
N VAL A 282 7.32 -7.94 5.56
CA VAL A 282 7.47 -6.51 5.86
C VAL A 282 6.38 -6.16 6.87
N THR A 283 6.79 -5.94 8.10
CA THR A 283 5.89 -5.60 9.21
C THR A 283 5.55 -4.12 9.21
N VAL A 284 4.27 -3.82 9.45
CA VAL A 284 3.72 -2.46 9.58
C VAL A 284 2.78 -2.39 10.77
N LEU A 285 2.51 -1.18 11.25
CA LEU A 285 1.35 -0.89 12.12
C LEU A 285 0.43 0.11 11.42
N ASP A 286 1.03 1.13 10.81
CA ASP A 286 0.41 2.10 9.95
C ASP A 286 1.02 2.04 8.55
N THR A 287 0.18 2.37 7.56
CA THR A 287 0.55 2.59 6.17
C THR A 287 -0.06 3.92 5.71
N HIS A 288 -0.02 4.18 4.41
CA HIS A 288 -0.71 5.31 3.80
C HIS A 288 -2.22 5.06 3.60
N ASP A 289 -2.68 3.82 3.77
CA ASP A 289 -4.10 3.45 3.71
C ASP A 289 -4.71 3.32 5.11
N GLY A 290 -5.93 2.82 5.20
CA GLY A 290 -6.59 2.55 6.48
C GLY A 290 -6.14 1.23 7.11
N ILE A 291 -6.53 1.01 8.36
CA ILE A 291 -6.23 -0.21 9.12
C ILE A 291 -7.10 -1.35 8.57
N GLY A 292 -6.48 -2.37 7.97
CA GLY A 292 -7.12 -3.52 7.32
C GLY A 292 -7.81 -4.49 8.29
N ILE A 293 -9.08 -4.25 8.61
CA ILE A 293 -9.86 -5.13 9.50
C ILE A 293 -10.16 -6.48 8.83
N VAL A 294 -10.32 -6.49 7.50
CA VAL A 294 -10.60 -7.70 6.72
C VAL A 294 -9.47 -8.74 6.78
N ASP A 295 -8.23 -8.31 7.01
CA ASP A 295 -7.05 -9.18 6.93
C ASP A 295 -6.99 -10.23 8.06
N VAL A 296 -7.73 -9.97 9.14
CA VAL A 296 -7.87 -10.89 10.28
C VAL A 296 -9.26 -11.49 10.40
N GLY A 297 -10.18 -11.08 9.52
CA GLY A 297 -11.56 -11.56 9.51
C GLY A 297 -11.76 -12.89 8.80
N PRO A 298 -13.00 -13.42 8.82
CA PRO A 298 -13.33 -14.64 8.11
C PRO A 298 -13.24 -14.45 6.59
N ASP A 299 -12.97 -15.53 5.87
CA ASP A 299 -12.94 -15.47 4.41
C ASP A 299 -14.35 -15.27 3.86
N ALA A 300 -14.60 -14.12 3.23
CA ALA A 300 -15.91 -13.78 2.68
C ALA A 300 -16.39 -14.77 1.59
N ALA A 301 -15.47 -15.46 0.91
CA ALA A 301 -15.81 -16.39 -0.17
C ALA A 301 -16.19 -17.79 0.34
N THR A 302 -15.49 -18.30 1.35
CA THR A 302 -15.63 -19.69 1.83
C THR A 302 -16.32 -19.80 3.19
N GLY A 303 -16.37 -18.71 3.96
CA GLY A 303 -16.82 -18.71 5.35
C GLY A 303 -15.80 -19.32 6.32
N GLU A 304 -14.56 -19.58 5.89
CA GLU A 304 -13.51 -20.04 6.80
C GLU A 304 -13.27 -19.02 7.94
N PRO A 305 -13.08 -19.49 9.18
CA PRO A 305 -12.88 -18.61 10.31
C PRO A 305 -11.56 -17.84 10.20
N GLY A 306 -11.62 -16.55 10.56
CA GLY A 306 -10.48 -15.66 10.63
C GLY A 306 -9.60 -15.84 11.87
N LEU A 307 -8.64 -14.93 12.00
CA LEU A 307 -7.87 -14.73 13.23
C LEU A 307 -8.73 -14.09 14.33
N LEU A 308 -9.75 -13.33 13.95
CA LEU A 308 -10.83 -12.83 14.79
C LEU A 308 -12.18 -13.25 14.20
N ASP A 309 -13.15 -13.51 15.07
CA ASP A 309 -14.54 -13.70 14.65
C ASP A 309 -15.26 -12.36 14.40
N ALA A 310 -16.44 -12.41 13.78
CA ALA A 310 -17.21 -11.20 13.44
C ALA A 310 -17.52 -10.30 14.66
N THR A 311 -17.77 -10.90 15.83
CA THR A 311 -18.07 -10.12 17.06
C THR A 311 -16.81 -9.41 17.55
N GLN A 312 -15.66 -10.08 17.49
CA GLN A 312 -14.36 -9.51 17.85
C GLN A 312 -13.96 -8.38 16.89
N LEU A 313 -14.22 -8.54 15.58
CA LEU A 313 -13.98 -7.49 14.58
C LEU A 313 -14.83 -6.26 14.84
N ASP A 314 -16.14 -6.45 15.05
CA ASP A 314 -17.06 -5.34 15.33
C ASP A 314 -16.64 -4.60 16.61
N ALA A 315 -16.27 -5.34 17.66
CA ALA A 315 -15.76 -4.76 18.90
C ALA A 315 -14.45 -4.00 18.71
N LEU A 316 -13.54 -4.49 17.85
CA LEU A 316 -12.30 -3.79 17.52
C LEU A 316 -12.59 -2.47 16.79
N VAL A 317 -13.45 -2.49 15.77
CA VAL A 317 -13.84 -1.29 15.01
C VAL A 317 -14.44 -0.23 15.93
N GLU A 318 -15.40 -0.62 16.77
CA GLU A 318 -16.03 0.27 17.73
C GLU A 318 -15.01 0.79 18.78
N ALA A 319 -14.08 -0.05 19.24
CA ALA A 319 -13.01 0.38 20.14
C ALA A 319 -12.09 1.44 19.51
N ILE A 320 -11.79 1.35 18.20
CA ILE A 320 -11.03 2.38 17.46
C ILE A 320 -11.86 3.67 17.34
N HIS A 321 -13.15 3.56 17.04
CA HIS A 321 -14.05 4.73 17.00
C HIS A 321 -14.09 5.44 18.35
N ASP A 322 -14.23 4.70 19.44
CA ASP A 322 -14.22 5.24 20.80
C ASP A 322 -12.85 5.84 21.18
N ALA A 323 -11.74 5.16 20.82
CA ALA A 323 -10.39 5.64 21.10
C ALA A 323 -10.08 6.99 20.44
N THR A 324 -10.65 7.21 19.26
CA THR A 324 -10.49 8.44 18.48
C THR A 324 -11.56 9.50 18.77
N GLY A 325 -12.45 9.27 19.74
CA GLY A 325 -13.57 10.17 20.03
C GLY A 325 -14.53 10.37 18.84
N GLY A 326 -14.68 9.36 17.99
CA GLY A 326 -15.54 9.36 16.80
C GLY A 326 -14.88 9.91 15.52
N GLN A 327 -13.63 10.38 15.57
CA GLN A 327 -12.93 10.91 14.39
C GLN A 327 -12.75 9.87 13.29
N SER A 328 -12.35 8.64 13.63
CA SER A 328 -12.21 7.57 12.64
C SER A 328 -13.55 7.18 12.01
N ARG A 329 -14.66 7.31 12.74
CA ARG A 329 -16.01 7.08 12.19
C ARG A 329 -16.38 8.11 11.12
N ALA A 330 -15.92 9.36 11.27
CA ALA A 330 -16.12 10.41 10.27
C ALA A 330 -15.30 10.18 8.99
N ALA A 331 -14.22 9.40 9.07
CA ALA A 331 -13.33 9.12 7.94
C ALA A 331 -13.58 7.78 7.26
N THR A 332 -14.29 6.84 7.91
CA THR A 332 -14.37 5.43 7.48
C THR A 332 -15.63 5.13 6.67
N GLY A 333 -15.51 4.19 5.72
CA GLY A 333 -16.64 3.68 4.95
C GLY A 333 -17.33 4.77 4.12
N ALA A 334 -18.66 4.83 4.17
CA ALA A 334 -19.45 5.79 3.40
C ALA A 334 -19.42 7.23 3.95
N ALA A 335 -18.77 7.48 5.10
CA ALA A 335 -18.69 8.81 5.70
C ALA A 335 -17.77 9.77 4.91
N ALA A 336 -16.84 9.22 4.13
CA ALA A 336 -15.90 9.96 3.29
C ALA A 336 -15.68 9.23 1.96
N SER A 337 -14.93 9.85 1.04
CA SER A 337 -14.50 9.16 -0.17
C SER A 337 -13.45 8.11 0.17
N ASN A 338 -13.80 6.83 -0.03
CA ASN A 338 -12.95 5.68 0.26
C ASN A 338 -12.96 4.69 -0.89
N LEU A 339 -11.78 4.16 -1.22
CA LEU A 339 -11.63 3.03 -2.13
C LEU A 339 -11.98 1.73 -1.41
N ASP A 340 -11.52 1.58 -0.16
CA ASP A 340 -11.68 0.37 0.63
C ASP A 340 -12.67 0.58 1.76
N ILE A 341 -13.86 0.00 1.62
CA ILE A 341 -14.92 0.08 2.64
C ILE A 341 -14.65 -0.81 3.87
N TYR A 342 -13.59 -1.62 3.83
CA TYR A 342 -13.25 -2.63 4.84
C TYR A 342 -12.08 -2.23 5.76
N GLN A 343 -11.53 -1.04 5.56
CA GLN A 343 -10.46 -0.50 6.38
C GLN A 343 -11.01 0.57 7.34
N VAL A 344 -10.38 0.74 8.50
CA VAL A 344 -10.69 1.84 9.43
C VAL A 344 -9.66 2.95 9.26
N ASN A 345 -10.11 4.14 8.89
CA ASN A 345 -9.25 5.30 8.69
C ASN A 345 -8.95 5.99 10.02
N SER A 346 -7.72 5.86 10.50
CA SER A 346 -7.19 6.52 11.69
C SER A 346 -5.67 6.49 11.65
N THR A 347 -5.02 7.46 12.29
CA THR A 347 -3.64 7.29 12.74
C THR A 347 -3.58 6.16 13.77
N PHE A 348 -2.51 5.37 13.74
CA PHE A 348 -2.34 4.25 14.68
C PHE A 348 -2.15 4.74 16.13
N TYR A 349 -1.57 5.93 16.31
CA TYR A 349 -1.41 6.54 17.62
C TYR A 349 -2.75 6.94 18.25
N ASP A 350 -3.67 7.55 17.48
CA ASP A 350 -5.02 7.84 17.97
C ASP A 350 -5.87 6.58 18.18
N ALA A 351 -5.68 5.54 17.36
CA ALA A 351 -6.32 4.24 17.56
C ALA A 351 -5.90 3.58 18.89
N LEU A 352 -4.72 3.94 19.42
CA LEU A 352 -4.23 3.58 20.75
C LEU A 352 -4.51 4.65 21.82
N ARG A 353 -5.49 5.52 21.62
CA ARG A 353 -5.88 6.59 22.56
C ARG A 353 -4.75 7.59 22.87
N ARG A 354 -3.77 7.73 21.99
CA ARG A 354 -2.55 8.54 22.23
C ARG A 354 -1.79 8.10 23.48
N ASP A 355 -1.89 6.82 23.85
CA ASP A 355 -1.13 6.26 24.96
C ASP A 355 0.29 5.95 24.49
N ASP A 356 1.25 6.77 24.92
CA ASP A 356 2.67 6.63 24.60
C ASP A 356 3.22 5.24 24.91
N ARG A 357 2.80 4.63 26.03
CA ARG A 357 3.29 3.31 26.45
C ARG A 357 2.71 2.23 25.56
N ALA A 358 1.42 2.30 25.26
CA ALA A 358 0.78 1.35 24.34
C ALA A 358 1.38 1.46 22.94
N TYR A 359 1.65 2.68 22.47
CA TYR A 359 2.26 2.93 21.16
C TYR A 359 3.68 2.39 21.06
N LEU A 360 4.52 2.66 22.05
CA LEU A 360 5.88 2.13 22.10
C LEU A 360 5.90 0.60 22.28
N ALA A 361 4.97 0.03 23.05
CA ALA A 361 4.82 -1.41 23.18
C ALA A 361 4.39 -2.06 21.85
N ALA A 362 3.46 -1.46 21.13
CA ALA A 362 3.04 -1.90 19.80
C ALA A 362 4.22 -1.89 18.81
N ARG A 363 5.01 -0.81 18.79
CA ARG A 363 6.23 -0.71 17.98
C ARG A 363 7.29 -1.72 18.40
N ALA A 364 7.45 -1.99 19.70
CA ALA A 364 8.34 -3.04 20.17
C ALA A 364 7.88 -4.43 19.70
N VAL A 365 6.59 -4.75 19.75
CA VAL A 365 6.07 -6.00 19.17
C VAL A 365 6.43 -6.08 17.69
N GLN A 366 6.17 -5.02 16.91
CA GLN A 366 6.52 -4.96 15.49
C GLN A 366 8.02 -5.22 15.25
N LEU A 367 8.88 -4.49 15.94
CA LEU A 367 10.33 -4.50 15.72
C LEU A 367 11.04 -5.78 16.21
N PHE A 368 10.38 -6.59 17.03
CA PHE A 368 10.94 -7.87 17.53
C PHE A 368 10.50 -9.09 16.72
N LEU A 369 9.57 -8.94 15.77
CA LEU A 369 9.16 -10.04 14.90
C LEU A 369 10.16 -10.29 13.76
N PRO A 370 10.21 -11.50 13.19
CA PRO A 370 11.00 -11.76 11.98
C PRO A 370 10.51 -10.93 10.79
N GLY A 371 11.43 -10.27 10.10
CA GLY A 371 11.16 -9.53 8.87
C GLY A 371 11.85 -8.18 8.80
N ILE A 372 11.45 -7.40 7.80
CA ILE A 372 11.76 -5.97 7.67
C ILE A 372 10.65 -5.18 8.36
N HIS A 373 10.96 -4.01 8.86
CA HIS A 373 10.04 -3.19 9.64
C HIS A 373 9.86 -1.84 8.97
N GLN A 374 8.65 -1.57 8.53
CA GLN A 374 8.28 -0.29 7.96
C GLN A 374 7.51 0.54 9.00
N ILE A 375 7.95 1.79 9.18
CA ILE A 375 7.27 2.78 10.00
C ILE A 375 6.80 3.90 9.09
N TYR A 376 5.49 4.13 9.05
CA TYR A 376 4.92 5.21 8.27
C TYR A 376 5.21 6.57 8.91
N TYR A 377 5.46 7.61 8.11
CA TYR A 377 5.97 8.90 8.60
C TYR A 377 5.08 9.58 9.64
N VAL A 378 3.76 9.46 9.51
CA VAL A 378 2.83 9.97 10.54
C VAL A 378 3.09 9.26 11.86
N GLY A 379 3.26 7.94 11.83
CA GLY A 379 3.63 7.15 13.00
C GLY A 379 5.03 7.45 13.54
N ALA A 380 6.01 7.66 12.66
CA ALA A 380 7.38 8.02 13.06
C ALA A 380 7.40 9.29 13.94
N LEU A 381 6.44 10.20 13.72
CA LEU A 381 6.24 11.43 14.49
C LEU A 381 5.11 11.32 15.53
N ALA A 382 4.58 10.12 15.79
CA ALA A 382 3.43 9.86 16.67
C ALA A 382 2.27 10.84 16.39
N GLY A 383 1.98 11.04 15.10
CA GLY A 383 0.96 11.97 14.60
C GLY A 383 -0.45 11.57 14.99
N THR A 384 -1.32 12.56 15.07
CA THR A 384 -2.74 12.40 15.39
C THR A 384 -3.59 12.56 14.14
N ASN A 385 -4.87 12.19 14.23
CA ASN A 385 -5.84 12.34 13.14
C ASN A 385 -5.91 13.79 12.64
N ASP A 386 -5.71 13.97 11.33
CA ASP A 386 -5.81 15.25 10.65
C ASP A 386 -7.24 15.51 10.16
N MET A 387 -8.06 16.03 11.07
CA MET A 387 -9.44 16.37 10.78
C MET A 387 -9.59 17.58 9.84
N ASP A 388 -8.58 18.45 9.80
CA ASP A 388 -8.59 19.63 8.93
C ASP A 388 -8.34 19.22 7.49
N LEU A 389 -7.38 18.33 7.24
CA LEU A 389 -7.13 17.78 5.90
C LEU A 389 -8.33 16.95 5.44
N LEU A 390 -8.87 16.07 6.28
CA LEU A 390 -10.10 15.33 5.98
C LEU A 390 -11.25 16.28 5.60
N GLY A 391 -11.46 17.35 6.38
CA GLY A 391 -12.52 18.33 6.11
C GLY A 391 -12.33 19.09 4.80
N ARG A 392 -11.07 19.31 4.38
CA ARG A 392 -10.72 19.99 3.13
C ARG A 392 -10.83 19.10 1.89
N THR A 393 -10.39 17.84 1.98
CA THR A 393 -10.30 16.94 0.82
C THR A 393 -11.53 16.04 0.68
N GLY A 394 -12.20 15.73 1.80
CA GLY A 394 -13.28 14.73 1.84
C GLY A 394 -12.81 13.29 1.61
N VAL A 395 -11.50 13.04 1.57
CA VAL A 395 -10.91 11.72 1.38
C VAL A 395 -10.64 11.09 2.74
N GLY A 396 -11.21 9.91 3.01
CA GLY A 396 -11.15 9.30 4.33
C GLY A 396 -9.72 9.04 4.82
N ARG A 397 -8.86 8.49 3.94
CA ARG A 397 -7.46 8.17 4.23
C ARG A 397 -6.61 9.41 4.57
N ASP A 398 -7.03 10.61 4.18
CA ASP A 398 -6.30 11.85 4.49
C ASP A 398 -6.23 12.16 5.99
N ILE A 399 -7.08 11.55 6.82
CA ILE A 399 -6.99 11.62 8.28
C ILE A 399 -5.62 11.12 8.80
N ASN A 400 -4.96 10.21 8.08
CA ASN A 400 -3.67 9.61 8.42
C ASN A 400 -2.58 10.03 7.42
N ARG A 401 -2.61 11.28 6.96
CA ARG A 401 -1.87 11.69 5.76
C ARG A 401 -1.43 13.16 5.84
N HIS A 402 -1.17 13.61 7.07
CA HIS A 402 -0.81 14.98 7.43
C HIS A 402 0.40 15.50 6.64
N ILE A 403 0.41 16.79 6.31
CA ILE A 403 1.54 17.45 5.63
C ILE A 403 2.40 18.12 6.70
N TYR A 404 3.55 17.52 7.04
CA TYR A 404 4.45 18.07 8.06
C TYR A 404 5.35 19.14 7.48
N SER A 405 5.28 20.35 8.05
CA SER A 405 6.31 21.37 7.81
C SER A 405 7.59 21.02 8.58
N ASP A 406 8.72 21.65 8.21
CA ASP A 406 9.96 21.52 8.99
C ASP A 406 9.79 21.94 10.46
N ALA A 407 8.94 22.93 10.73
CA ALA A 407 8.61 23.35 12.08
C ALA A 407 7.84 22.26 12.85
N ASP A 408 6.92 21.55 12.19
CA ASP A 408 6.20 20.42 12.79
C ASP A 408 7.15 19.27 13.12
N VAL A 409 8.03 18.89 12.17
CA VAL A 409 9.05 17.86 12.41
C VAL A 409 9.95 18.25 13.58
N THR A 410 10.41 19.51 13.63
CA THR A 410 11.24 20.01 14.73
C THR A 410 10.55 19.88 16.08
N ARG A 411 9.30 20.34 16.17
CA ARG A 411 8.50 20.25 17.39
C ARG A 411 8.28 18.79 17.80
N ASP A 412 7.91 17.94 16.85
CA ASP A 412 7.47 16.58 17.18
C ASP A 412 8.65 15.67 17.55
N LEU A 413 9.86 15.96 17.06
CA LEU A 413 11.10 15.31 17.53
C LEU A 413 11.41 15.57 19.01
N GLU A 414 10.91 16.66 19.60
CA GLU A 414 11.08 16.94 21.03
C GLU A 414 10.12 16.14 21.92
N ARG A 415 9.11 15.48 21.33
CA ARG A 415 8.14 14.68 22.08
C ARG A 415 8.81 13.42 22.64
N PRO A 416 8.63 13.09 23.94
CA PRO A 416 9.24 11.90 24.53
C PRO A 416 8.93 10.58 23.82
N VAL A 417 7.70 10.41 23.34
CA VAL A 417 7.28 9.21 22.59
C VAL A 417 8.01 9.07 21.25
N VAL A 418 8.25 10.17 20.53
CA VAL A 418 8.97 10.19 19.25
C VAL A 418 10.44 9.90 19.48
N ALA A 419 11.06 10.58 20.45
CA ALA A 419 12.44 10.32 20.83
C ALA A 419 12.66 8.84 21.23
N ALA A 420 11.74 8.28 22.04
CA ALA A 420 11.81 6.88 22.45
C ALA A 420 11.62 5.90 21.28
N LEU A 421 10.75 6.21 20.32
CA LEU A 421 10.58 5.41 19.11
C LEU A 421 11.85 5.40 18.25
N LEU A 422 12.47 6.57 18.02
CA LEU A 422 13.70 6.65 17.24
C LEU A 422 14.86 5.92 17.94
N GLU A 423 14.96 6.01 19.27
CA GLU A 423 15.92 5.21 20.05
C GLU A 423 15.65 3.70 19.94
N LEU A 424 14.39 3.27 20.00
CA LEU A 424 14.01 1.87 19.79
C LEU A 424 14.40 1.40 18.37
N CYS A 425 14.25 2.24 17.36
CA CYS A 425 14.67 1.95 15.99
C CYS A 425 16.19 1.82 15.90
N ARG A 426 16.95 2.78 16.46
CA ARG A 426 18.43 2.71 16.53
C ARG A 426 18.90 1.46 17.24
N PHE A 427 18.24 1.10 18.35
CA PHE A 427 18.51 -0.15 19.06
C PHE A 427 18.29 -1.36 18.16
N ARG A 428 17.13 -1.47 17.51
CA ARG A 428 16.83 -2.61 16.63
C ARG A 428 17.76 -2.69 15.41
N ALA A 429 18.18 -1.55 14.86
CA ALA A 429 19.12 -1.48 13.75
C ALA A 429 20.56 -1.85 14.14
N GLY A 430 20.98 -1.56 15.38
CA GLY A 430 22.35 -1.78 15.86
C GLY A 430 22.57 -3.04 16.71
N ALA A 431 21.51 -3.71 17.19
CA ALA A 431 21.62 -4.83 18.12
C ALA A 431 22.02 -6.14 17.44
N PRO A 432 23.22 -6.69 17.72
CA PRO A 432 23.64 -7.97 17.15
C PRO A 432 22.77 -9.12 17.66
N GLY A 433 22.31 -9.99 16.75
CA GLY A 433 21.59 -11.22 17.11
C GLY A 433 20.07 -11.14 17.12
N LEU A 434 19.48 -9.96 16.88
CA LEU A 434 18.02 -9.85 16.66
C LEU A 434 17.57 -10.46 15.32
N ASP A 435 18.50 -10.66 14.38
CA ASP A 435 18.26 -11.38 13.13
C ASP A 435 18.60 -12.89 13.25
N GLY A 436 18.77 -13.38 14.48
CA GLY A 436 18.99 -14.79 14.79
C GLY A 436 17.68 -15.60 14.90
N ALA A 437 17.75 -16.78 15.51
CA ALA A 437 16.58 -17.64 15.70
C ALA A 437 15.54 -16.98 16.63
N PHE A 438 14.34 -16.76 16.12
CA PHE A 438 13.20 -16.22 16.88
C PHE A 438 12.49 -17.32 17.68
N GLN A 439 11.99 -16.98 18.89
CA GLN A 439 11.17 -17.86 19.72
C GLN A 439 10.03 -17.06 20.36
N SER A 440 8.79 -17.34 20.00
CA SER A 440 7.60 -16.95 20.76
C SER A 440 7.27 -18.07 21.75
N ARG A 441 7.43 -17.83 23.05
CA ARG A 441 7.08 -18.80 24.10
C ARG A 441 5.77 -18.46 24.77
#